data_AF-A0A7G8E5R2-F1
#
_entry.id   AF-A0A7G8E5R2-F1
#
_cell.length_a   1.000
_cell.length_b   1.000
_cell.length_c   1.000
_cell.angle_alpha   90.00
_cell.angle_beta   90.00
_cell.angle_gamma   90.00
#
_symmetry.space_group_name_H-M   'P 1'
#
loop_
_entity.id
_entity.type
_entity.pdbx_description
1 polymer ?
#
loop_
_entity_poly.entity_id
_entity_poly.type
_entity_poly.pdbx_seq_one_letter_code
_entity_poly.pdbx_strand_id
1 'polypeptide(L)'
;MAKGLAAASLRQALAAFVVWMVAMREISNQELIADRIPANDGHHQGLIRFAHTFNGYTFLDGADPSEQFRANWADLSLSELRCLLFLYVRADRWDGGMSTDWSLMWDLVAAIRGRVEAGELD
;
A
#
# COMPACT_ATOMS: atom_id res chain seq x y z
N MET A 1 11.00 -40.36 13.40
CA MET A 1 10.43 -39.39 12.44
C MET A 1 10.35 -38.02 13.11
N ALA A 2 11.33 -37.13 12.89
CA ALA A 2 11.34 -35.79 13.53
C ALA A 2 12.06 -34.71 12.68
N LYS A 3 12.28 -34.96 11.38
CA LYS A 3 12.99 -34.03 10.49
C LYS A 3 12.07 -33.06 9.71
N GLY A 4 10.76 -33.27 9.74
CA GLY A 4 9.80 -32.47 8.95
C GLY A 4 9.32 -31.18 9.62
N LEU A 5 9.15 -31.18 10.95
CA LEU A 5 8.56 -30.04 11.67
C LEU A 5 9.51 -28.84 11.76
N ALA A 6 10.81 -29.09 11.92
CA ALA A 6 11.83 -28.03 12.05
C ALA A 6 12.10 -27.30 10.71
N ALA A 7 11.96 -27.99 9.57
CA ALA A 7 12.14 -27.39 8.26
C ALA A 7 10.97 -26.48 7.85
N ALA A 8 9.74 -26.83 8.26
CA ALA A 8 8.55 -26.03 8.03
C ALA A 8 8.56 -24.72 8.86
N SER A 9 8.98 -24.80 10.13
CA SER A 9 9.11 -23.61 10.98
C SER A 9 10.23 -22.68 10.52
N LEU A 10 11.35 -23.22 10.02
CA LEU A 10 12.43 -22.42 9.45
C LEU A 10 12.00 -21.71 8.16
N ARG A 11 11.19 -22.36 7.31
CA ARG A 11 10.63 -21.73 6.10
C ARG A 11 9.60 -20.65 6.44
N GLN A 12 8.74 -20.86 7.42
CA GLN A 12 7.80 -19.85 7.90
C GLN A 12 8.51 -18.68 8.58
N ALA A 13 9.55 -18.96 9.38
CA ALA A 13 10.39 -17.94 9.99
C ALA A 13 11.20 -17.17 8.94
N LEU A 14 11.74 -17.84 7.91
CA LEU A 14 12.42 -17.17 6.79
C LEU A 14 11.45 -16.37 5.93
N ALA A 15 10.22 -16.84 5.71
CA ALA A 15 9.19 -16.05 5.03
C ALA A 15 8.83 -14.81 5.86
N ALA A 16 8.62 -14.94 7.17
CA ALA A 16 8.37 -13.82 8.07
C ALA A 16 9.59 -12.87 8.17
N PHE A 17 10.81 -13.40 8.14
CA PHE A 17 12.05 -12.63 8.21
C PHE A 17 12.37 -11.94 6.87
N VAL A 18 12.10 -12.56 5.73
CA VAL A 18 12.15 -11.91 4.40
C VAL A 18 11.06 -10.84 4.31
N VAL A 19 9.85 -11.11 4.81
CA VAL A 19 8.77 -10.10 4.95
C VAL A 19 9.16 -8.95 5.91
N TRP A 20 10.05 -9.21 6.87
CA TRP A 20 10.61 -8.20 7.79
C TRP A 20 11.82 -7.45 7.22
N MET A 21 12.61 -8.08 6.35
CA MET A 21 13.84 -7.56 5.74
C MET A 21 13.65 -6.97 4.35
N VAL A 22 12.47 -7.13 3.73
CA VAL A 22 11.96 -6.20 2.71
C VAL A 22 11.70 -4.88 3.45
N ALA A 23 12.80 -4.19 3.76
CA ALA A 23 12.87 -2.76 3.84
C ALA A 23 12.04 -2.18 2.71
N MET A 24 11.31 -1.11 3.02
CA MET A 24 10.35 -0.40 2.17
C MET A 24 10.90 -0.11 0.77
N ARG A 25 10.91 -1.14 -0.08
CA ARG A 25 11.30 -1.04 -1.47
C ARG A 25 10.13 -0.39 -2.17
N GLU A 26 10.42 0.65 -2.93
CA GLU A 26 9.44 1.19 -3.85
C GLU A 26 9.06 0.12 -4.87
N ILE A 27 7.77 -0.08 -5.06
CA ILE A 27 7.19 -1.01 -6.02
C ILE A 27 6.58 -0.16 -7.12
N SER A 28 7.09 -0.31 -8.35
CA SER A 28 6.51 0.35 -9.51
C SER A 28 5.13 -0.23 -9.82
N ASN A 29 4.28 0.53 -10.51
CA ASN A 29 2.94 0.07 -10.89
C ASN A 29 2.98 -1.21 -11.73
N GLN A 30 4.01 -1.35 -12.56
CA GLN A 30 4.26 -2.52 -13.41
C GLN A 30 4.58 -3.80 -12.63
N GLU A 31 4.97 -3.69 -11.36
CA GLU A 31 5.28 -4.83 -10.48
C GLU A 31 4.11 -5.21 -9.57
N LEU A 32 2.99 -4.47 -9.61
CA LEU A 32 1.83 -4.78 -8.79
C LEU A 32 1.11 -6.03 -9.26
N ILE A 33 0.66 -6.81 -8.28
CA ILE A 33 -0.14 -8.01 -8.48
C ILE A 33 -1.33 -7.87 -7.53
N ALA A 34 -2.55 -7.95 -8.07
CA ALA A 34 -3.78 -7.74 -7.31
C ALA A 34 -3.82 -8.61 -6.04
N ASP A 35 -3.51 -9.91 -6.15
CA ASP A 35 -3.50 -10.86 -5.04
C ASP A 35 -2.50 -10.52 -3.91
N ARG A 36 -1.55 -9.61 -4.15
CA ARG A 36 -0.55 -9.16 -3.17
C ARG A 36 -0.87 -7.80 -2.55
N ILE A 37 -1.89 -7.10 -3.05
CA ILE A 37 -2.42 -5.89 -2.40
C ILE A 37 -3.12 -6.34 -1.10
N PRO A 38 -2.99 -5.61 0.01
CA PRO A 38 -3.65 -5.98 1.27
C PRO A 38 -5.17 -6.03 1.11
N ALA A 39 -5.79 -7.06 1.69
CA ALA A 39 -7.24 -7.14 1.83
C ALA A 39 -7.67 -6.37 3.08
N ASN A 40 -8.92 -5.89 3.10
CA ASN A 40 -9.50 -5.29 4.29
C ASN A 40 -9.84 -6.40 5.32
N ASP A 41 -8.83 -6.78 6.10
CA ASP A 41 -8.90 -7.79 7.16
C ASP A 41 -8.87 -7.16 8.57
N GLY A 42 -8.93 -5.83 8.66
CA GLY A 42 -8.80 -5.07 9.91
C GLY A 42 -7.35 -4.85 10.38
N HIS A 43 -6.34 -5.35 9.67
CA HIS A 43 -4.93 -5.14 10.01
C HIS A 43 -4.31 -3.95 9.27
N HIS A 44 -4.42 -2.76 9.87
CA HIS A 44 -3.95 -1.49 9.27
C HIS A 44 -2.45 -1.45 8.95
N GLN A 45 -1.62 -2.24 9.64
CA GLN A 45 -0.19 -2.31 9.38
C GLN A 45 0.14 -2.76 7.95
N GLY A 46 -0.68 -3.66 7.36
CA GLY A 46 -0.50 -4.09 5.98
C GLY A 46 -0.75 -2.95 5.00
N LEU A 47 -1.83 -2.19 5.20
CA LEU A 47 -2.16 -1.00 4.43
C LEU A 47 -1.06 0.07 4.54
N ILE A 48 -0.63 0.41 5.76
CA ILE A 48 0.41 1.41 5.99
C ILE A 48 1.70 1.02 5.24
N ARG A 49 2.11 -0.24 5.32
CA ARG A 49 3.30 -0.72 4.61
C ARG A 49 3.12 -0.65 3.10
N PHE A 50 1.96 -1.06 2.59
CA PHE A 50 1.63 -0.99 1.17
C PHE A 50 1.66 0.46 0.65
N ALA A 51 1.09 1.40 1.39
CA ALA A 51 1.12 2.83 1.06
C ALA A 51 2.55 3.35 0.90
N HIS A 52 3.47 2.92 1.76
CA HIS A 52 4.89 3.31 1.69
C HIS A 52 5.70 2.57 0.62
N THR A 53 5.09 1.70 -0.20
CA THR A 53 5.74 1.15 -1.41
C THR A 53 5.72 2.12 -2.58
N PHE A 54 5.12 3.30 -2.43
CA PHE A 54 5.07 4.35 -3.43
C PHE A 54 5.44 5.68 -2.78
N ASN A 55 6.39 6.43 -3.34
CA ASN A 55 6.75 7.73 -2.79
C ASN A 55 5.94 8.85 -3.45
N GLY A 56 4.81 9.20 -2.84
CA GLY A 56 3.94 10.26 -3.36
C GLY A 56 4.63 11.62 -3.49
N TYR A 57 5.63 11.94 -2.66
CA TYR A 57 6.36 13.19 -2.79
C TYR A 57 7.22 13.26 -4.07
N THR A 58 7.78 12.13 -4.49
CA THR A 58 8.53 12.05 -5.75
C THR A 58 7.59 12.16 -6.95
N PHE A 59 6.43 11.52 -6.89
CA PHE A 59 5.41 11.63 -7.94
C PHE A 59 4.93 13.07 -8.17
N LEU A 60 4.75 13.83 -7.08
CA LEU A 60 4.30 15.22 -7.15
C LEU A 60 5.38 16.20 -7.59
N ASP A 61 6.64 15.79 -7.69
CA ASP A 61 7.79 16.66 -8.00
C ASP A 61 7.81 17.97 -7.18
N GLY A 62 7.42 17.88 -5.90
CA GLY A 62 7.35 19.03 -4.99
C GLY A 62 6.08 19.88 -5.07
N ALA A 63 5.08 19.49 -5.87
CA ALA A 63 3.76 20.12 -5.87
C ALA A 63 3.02 19.87 -4.53
N ASP A 64 2.18 20.84 -4.13
CA ASP A 64 1.35 20.70 -2.94
C ASP A 64 0.19 19.72 -3.22
N PRO A 65 0.09 18.60 -2.47
CA PRO A 65 -1.01 17.65 -2.62
C PRO A 65 -2.39 18.22 -2.30
N SER A 66 -2.47 19.34 -1.57
CA SER A 66 -3.74 19.94 -1.13
C SER A 66 -4.63 20.41 -2.29
N GLU A 67 -4.05 20.69 -3.45
CA GLU A 67 -4.77 21.16 -4.65
C GLU A 67 -5.21 20.03 -5.58
N GLN A 68 -4.53 18.87 -5.58
CA GLN A 68 -4.70 17.85 -6.62
C GLN A 68 -5.84 16.86 -6.37
N PHE A 69 -6.31 16.70 -5.13
CA PHE A 69 -7.17 15.56 -4.80
C PHE A 69 -8.63 15.90 -4.44
N ARG A 70 -9.21 16.88 -5.12
CA ARG A 70 -10.68 17.10 -5.10
C ARG A 70 -11.45 16.21 -6.08
N ALA A 71 -10.79 15.26 -6.73
CA ALA A 71 -11.35 14.47 -7.80
C ALA A 71 -12.16 13.26 -7.32
N ASN A 72 -13.14 12.88 -8.12
CA ASN A 72 -13.75 11.56 -8.06
C ASN A 72 -12.68 10.52 -8.40
N TRP A 73 -12.46 9.53 -7.53
CA TRP A 73 -11.43 8.51 -7.71
C TRP A 73 -11.58 7.69 -9.00
N ALA A 74 -12.79 7.62 -9.55
CA ALA A 74 -13.08 6.97 -10.82
C ALA A 74 -12.28 7.55 -12.00
N ASP A 75 -11.84 8.81 -11.91
CA ASP A 75 -11.10 9.48 -12.97
C ASP A 75 -9.58 9.46 -12.75
N LEU A 76 -9.13 8.97 -11.58
CA LEU A 76 -7.72 8.97 -11.20
C LEU A 76 -6.98 7.75 -11.76
N SER A 77 -5.74 7.99 -12.16
CA SER A 77 -4.75 6.99 -12.54
C SER A 77 -4.29 6.15 -11.34
N LEU A 78 -3.65 5.01 -11.58
CA LEU A 78 -3.11 4.18 -10.51
C LEU A 78 -2.02 4.91 -9.72
N SER A 79 -1.16 5.67 -10.40
CA SER A 79 -0.14 6.50 -9.75
C SER A 79 -0.76 7.56 -8.83
N GLU A 80 -1.84 8.23 -9.28
CA GLU A 80 -2.55 9.23 -8.49
C GLU A 80 -3.24 8.61 -7.26
N LEU A 81 -3.88 7.44 -7.43
CA LEU A 81 -4.49 6.71 -6.31
C LEU A 81 -3.46 6.25 -5.28
N ARG A 82 -2.29 5.76 -5.73
CA ARG A 82 -1.18 5.36 -4.84
C ARG A 82 -0.57 6.57 -4.14
N CYS A 83 -0.43 7.70 -4.83
CA CYS A 83 0.00 8.97 -4.24
C CYS A 83 -0.96 9.41 -3.13
N LEU A 84 -2.27 9.38 -3.39
CA LEU A 84 -3.30 9.66 -2.39
C LEU A 84 -3.16 8.82 -1.13
N LEU A 85 -3.00 7.51 -1.30
CA LEU A 85 -2.91 6.58 -0.19
C LEU A 85 -1.68 6.87 0.67
N PHE A 86 -0.54 7.12 0.02
CA PHE A 86 0.69 7.53 0.68
C PHE A 86 0.49 8.79 1.53
N LEU A 87 -0.16 9.81 0.97
CA LEU A 87 -0.38 11.09 1.65
C LEU A 87 -1.33 10.98 2.82
N TYR A 88 -2.44 10.23 2.69
CA TYR A 88 -3.37 9.99 3.78
C TYR A 88 -2.68 9.26 4.95
N VAL A 89 -1.93 8.19 4.66
CA VAL A 89 -1.17 7.47 5.69
C VAL A 89 -0.10 8.35 6.32
N ARG A 90 0.50 9.26 5.55
CA ARG A 90 1.51 10.18 6.10
C ARG A 90 0.90 11.24 6.99
N ALA A 91 -0.30 11.73 6.65
CA ALA A 91 -1.08 12.69 7.44
C ALA A 91 -1.54 12.09 8.77
N ASP A 92 -2.05 10.86 8.78
CA ASP A 92 -2.36 10.09 10.02
C ASP A 92 -1.17 10.06 10.98
N ARG A 93 0.03 9.80 10.46
CA ARG A 93 1.24 9.83 11.28
C ARG A 93 1.58 11.22 11.84
N TRP A 94 1.20 12.29 11.14
CA TRP A 94 1.46 13.67 11.57
C TRP A 94 0.45 14.16 12.61
N ASP A 95 -0.83 13.78 12.47
CA ASP A 95 -1.88 14.14 13.42
C ASP A 95 -1.98 13.20 14.63
N GLY A 96 -1.23 12.09 14.63
CA GLY A 96 -1.23 11.11 15.71
C GLY A 96 -2.43 10.15 15.68
N GLY A 97 -3.06 9.98 14.52
CA GLY A 97 -4.25 9.16 14.32
C GLY A 97 -5.56 9.83 14.76
N MET A 98 -5.55 11.15 14.98
CA MET A 98 -6.71 11.87 15.52
C MET A 98 -7.81 12.13 14.47
N SER A 99 -7.50 12.06 13.17
CA SER A 99 -8.43 12.36 12.07
C SER A 99 -8.58 11.22 11.06
N THR A 100 -8.11 10.02 11.41
CA THR A 100 -7.89 8.96 10.42
C THR A 100 -9.16 8.23 10.03
N ASP A 101 -9.62 8.51 8.82
CA ASP A 101 -10.68 7.75 8.17
C ASP A 101 -10.09 6.47 7.53
N TRP A 102 -10.00 5.42 8.34
CA TRP A 102 -9.55 4.10 7.88
C TRP A 102 -10.48 3.52 6.81
N SER A 103 -11.77 3.83 6.83
CA SER A 103 -12.72 3.36 5.82
C SER A 103 -12.36 3.93 4.46
N LEU A 104 -12.13 5.24 4.39
CA LEU A 104 -11.68 5.93 3.18
C LEU A 104 -10.37 5.32 2.64
N MET A 105 -9.39 5.05 3.50
CA MET A 105 -8.13 4.43 3.07
C MET A 105 -8.34 3.03 2.50
N TRP A 106 -9.24 2.23 3.07
CA TRP A 106 -9.56 0.90 2.54
C TRP A 106 -10.34 0.96 1.22
N ASP A 107 -11.26 1.91 1.07
CA ASP A 107 -11.95 2.15 -0.20
C ASP A 107 -10.94 2.54 -1.29
N LEU A 108 -9.91 3.32 -0.94
CA LEU A 108 -8.83 3.69 -1.85
C LEU A 108 -7.97 2.47 -2.24
N VAL A 109 -7.66 1.59 -1.28
CA VAL A 109 -6.98 0.31 -1.56
C VAL A 109 -7.81 -0.56 -2.50
N ALA A 110 -9.15 -0.57 -2.35
CA ALA A 110 -10.04 -1.28 -3.26
C ALA A 110 -10.02 -0.68 -4.68
N ALA A 111 -10.01 0.66 -4.81
CA ALA A 111 -9.87 1.33 -6.11
C ALA A 111 -8.53 0.99 -6.79
N ILE A 112 -7.42 1.04 -6.04
CA ILE A 112 -6.09 0.64 -6.51
C ILE A 112 -6.09 -0.81 -7.01
N ARG A 113 -6.70 -1.73 -6.25
CA ARG A 113 -6.85 -3.12 -6.66
C ARG A 113 -7.62 -3.25 -7.98
N GLY A 114 -8.73 -2.52 -8.12
CA GLY A 114 -9.53 -2.52 -9.36
C GLY A 114 -8.71 -2.10 -10.58
N ARG A 115 -7.87 -1.05 -10.46
CA ARG A 115 -6.95 -0.63 -11.54
C ARG A 115 -5.96 -1.72 -11.93
N VAL A 116 -5.35 -2.37 -10.94
CA VAL A 116 -4.38 -3.45 -11.16
C VAL A 116 -5.04 -4.67 -11.81
N GLU A 117 -6.26 -5.02 -11.41
CA GLU A 117 -7.04 -6.11 -12.02
C GLU A 117 -7.45 -5.79 -13.47
N ALA A 118 -7.74 -4.52 -13.77
CA ALA A 118 -8.03 -4.05 -15.12
C ALA A 118 -6.78 -3.93 -16.02
N GLY A 119 -5.57 -4.03 -15.46
CA GLY A 119 -4.31 -3.83 -16.19
C GLY A 119 -3.98 -2.36 -16.48
N GLU A 120 -4.62 -1.43 -15.76
CA GLU A 120 -4.41 0.02 -15.85
C GLU A 120 -3.20 0.41 -14.99
N LEU A 121 -1.99 0.14 -15.50
CA LEU A 121 -0.72 0.20 -14.74
C LEU A 121 0.15 1.43 -15.07
N ASP A 122 -0.44 2.59 -15.37
CA ASP A 122 0.25 3.80 -15.82
C ASP A 122 1.53 4.17 -15.04
#